data_AF-A0A957NJ69-F1
#
_entry.id   AF-A0A957NJ69-F1
#
_cell.length_a   1.000
_cell.length_b   1.000
_cell.length_c   1.000
_cell.angle_alpha   90.00
_cell.angle_beta   90.00
_cell.angle_gamma   90.00
#
_symmetry.space_group_name_H-M   'P 1'
#
loop_
_entity.id
_entity.type
_entity.pdbx_description
1 polymer ?
#
loop_
_entity_poly.entity_id
_entity_poly.type
_entity_poly.pdbx_seq_one_letter_code
_entity_poly.pdbx_strand_id
1 'polypeptide(L)'
;VADLPCPPAPEDELETARKAALKAGKNRPAAQEAIRLIGLAATAPFAEALAEERRVFQEIRVGSEARALRHIFFAEREAPRVAGLEAKPDAVTSAGVIGAGTMGAGIAYALLRAGVAVTLVERDVSALKAGVARVEGLIGADLTSGRIAEVQAESWRAALTPSTDLADAAATDLVIEAVFEDMGVKSELLAELGRLAPPETL
;
A
#
# COMPACT_ATOMS: atom_id res chain seq x y z
N VAL A 1 29.38 -10.38 -21.54
CA VAL A 1 28.01 -10.80 -21.14
C VAL A 1 27.36 -11.62 -22.24
N ALA A 2 27.38 -11.18 -23.51
CA ALA A 2 26.86 -11.96 -24.64
C ALA A 2 27.51 -13.35 -24.82
N ASP A 3 28.79 -13.49 -24.47
CA ASP A 3 29.54 -14.75 -24.58
C ASP A 3 29.48 -15.63 -23.33
N LEU A 4 28.70 -15.24 -22.30
CA LEU A 4 28.56 -16.07 -21.11
C LEU A 4 27.59 -17.22 -21.40
N PRO A 5 27.92 -18.46 -21.01
CA PRO A 5 27.01 -19.58 -21.18
C PRO A 5 25.74 -19.36 -20.34
N CYS A 6 24.59 -19.74 -20.90
CA CYS A 6 23.35 -19.78 -20.13
C CYS A 6 23.52 -20.78 -18.97
N PRO A 7 23.24 -20.39 -17.72
CA PRO A 7 23.26 -21.33 -16.60
C PRO A 7 22.29 -22.49 -16.88
N PRO A 8 22.70 -23.74 -16.63
CA PRO A 8 21.78 -24.87 -16.75
C PRO A 8 20.72 -24.77 -15.66
N ALA A 9 19.46 -25.01 -16.03
CA ALA A 9 18.33 -25.07 -15.11
C ALA A 9 17.44 -26.26 -15.48
N PRO A 10 16.94 -27.04 -14.50
CA PRO A 10 15.94 -28.08 -14.74
C PRO A 10 14.66 -27.50 -15.38
N GLU A 11 14.05 -28.21 -16.33
CA GLU A 11 12.87 -27.72 -17.05
C GLU A 11 11.67 -27.51 -16.11
N ASP A 12 11.54 -28.31 -15.06
CA ASP A 12 10.51 -28.18 -14.04
C ASP A 12 10.66 -26.90 -13.19
N GLU A 13 11.91 -26.50 -12.89
CA GLU A 13 12.20 -25.22 -12.24
C GLU A 13 11.87 -24.05 -13.15
N LEU A 14 12.22 -24.14 -14.43
CA LEU A 14 11.89 -23.12 -15.44
C LEU A 14 10.38 -22.96 -15.62
N GLU A 15 9.64 -24.06 -15.71
CA GLU A 15 8.18 -24.04 -15.80
C GLU A 15 7.51 -23.43 -14.56
N THR A 16 8.05 -23.73 -13.38
CA THR A 16 7.59 -23.14 -12.12
C THR A 16 7.82 -21.62 -12.10
N ALA A 17 9.01 -21.17 -12.52
CA ALA A 17 9.32 -19.75 -12.66
C ALA A 17 8.45 -19.04 -13.70
N ARG A 18 8.21 -19.66 -14.88
CA ARG A 18 7.32 -19.13 -15.92
C ARG A 18 5.91 -18.91 -15.39
N LYS A 19 5.33 -19.90 -14.70
CA LYS A 19 3.99 -19.78 -14.09
C LYS A 19 3.93 -18.70 -13.02
N ALA A 20 4.94 -18.61 -12.16
CA ALA A 20 5.03 -17.59 -11.13
C ALA A 20 5.14 -16.17 -11.73
N ALA A 21 6.03 -15.98 -12.70
CA ALA A 21 6.21 -14.71 -13.40
C ALA A 21 4.95 -14.29 -14.17
N LEU A 22 4.28 -15.23 -14.84
CA LEU A 22 3.05 -14.94 -15.57
C LEU A 22 1.90 -14.54 -14.64
N LYS A 23 1.76 -15.25 -13.51
CA LYS A 23 0.81 -14.89 -12.45
C LYS A 23 1.10 -13.51 -11.86
N ALA A 24 2.37 -13.21 -11.55
CA ALA A 24 2.81 -11.90 -11.06
C ALA A 24 2.55 -10.78 -12.09
N GLY A 25 2.78 -11.07 -13.37
CA GLY A 25 2.47 -10.21 -14.51
C GLY A 25 0.96 -10.02 -14.76
N LYS A 26 0.09 -10.69 -14.00
CA LYS A 26 -1.36 -10.73 -14.18
C LYS A 26 -1.78 -11.18 -15.59
N ASN A 27 -1.04 -12.13 -16.16
CA ASN A 27 -1.26 -12.67 -17.50
C ASN A 27 -1.25 -11.64 -18.64
N ARG A 28 -0.65 -10.45 -18.46
CA ARG A 28 -0.61 -9.42 -19.49
C ARG A 28 0.20 -9.87 -20.72
N PRO A 29 -0.16 -9.44 -21.94
CA PRO A 29 0.60 -9.73 -23.17
C PRO A 29 2.10 -9.40 -23.05
N ALA A 30 2.44 -8.25 -22.46
CA ALA A 30 3.84 -7.87 -22.25
C ALA A 30 4.61 -8.83 -21.33
N ALA A 31 3.96 -9.40 -20.31
CA ALA A 31 4.57 -10.38 -19.42
C ALA A 31 4.77 -11.72 -20.13
N GLN A 32 3.79 -12.14 -20.94
CA GLN A 32 3.91 -13.36 -21.76
C GLN A 32 5.08 -13.27 -22.74
N GLU A 33 5.18 -12.15 -23.47
CA GLU A 33 6.27 -11.92 -24.43
C GLU A 33 7.63 -11.80 -23.74
N ALA A 34 7.71 -11.12 -22.59
CA ALA A 34 8.96 -11.07 -21.82
C ALA A 34 9.43 -12.47 -21.40
N ILE A 35 8.53 -13.32 -20.91
CA ILE A 35 8.85 -14.70 -20.53
C ILE A 35 9.33 -15.51 -21.75
N ARG A 36 8.64 -15.38 -22.89
CA ARG A 36 9.01 -16.04 -24.15
C ARG A 36 10.39 -15.60 -24.63
N LEU A 37 10.68 -14.29 -24.62
CA LEU A 37 11.96 -13.72 -25.06
C LEU A 37 13.12 -14.13 -24.17
N ILE A 38 12.91 -14.22 -22.85
CA ILE A 38 13.91 -14.75 -21.92
C ILE A 38 14.21 -16.23 -22.24
N GLY A 39 13.17 -17.03 -22.54
CA GLY A 39 13.35 -18.41 -22.98
C GLY A 39 14.09 -18.53 -24.31
N LEU A 40 13.81 -17.63 -25.25
CA LEU A 40 14.53 -17.55 -26.53
C LEU A 40 16.01 -17.22 -26.32
N ALA A 41 16.32 -16.28 -25.44
CA ALA A 41 17.71 -15.89 -25.14
C ALA A 41 18.56 -17.05 -24.55
N ALA A 42 17.92 -18.07 -23.97
CA ALA A 42 18.60 -19.25 -23.47
C ALA A 42 18.97 -20.28 -24.57
N THR A 43 18.32 -20.20 -25.75
CA THR A 43 18.41 -21.24 -26.79
C THR A 43 18.86 -20.74 -28.16
N ALA A 44 18.65 -19.46 -28.47
CA ALA A 44 19.01 -18.84 -29.74
C ALA A 44 20.36 -18.08 -29.66
N PRO A 45 21.03 -17.85 -30.80
CA PRO A 45 22.18 -16.95 -30.85
C PRO A 45 21.82 -15.57 -30.30
N PHE A 46 22.71 -15.00 -29.49
CA PHE A 46 22.47 -13.72 -28.80
C PHE A 46 21.95 -12.60 -29.75
N ALA A 47 22.55 -12.49 -30.94
CA ALA A 47 22.16 -11.48 -31.93
C ALA A 47 20.72 -11.67 -32.44
N GLU A 48 20.27 -12.92 -32.60
CA GLU A 48 18.91 -13.23 -33.04
C GLU A 48 17.89 -12.98 -31.92
N ALA A 49 18.20 -13.40 -30.69
CA ALA A 49 17.35 -13.14 -29.53
C ALA A 49 17.17 -11.64 -29.29
N LEU A 50 18.23 -10.85 -29.41
CA LEU A 50 18.19 -9.39 -29.26
C LEU A 50 17.40 -8.71 -30.40
N ALA A 51 17.53 -9.21 -31.62
CA ALA A 51 16.75 -8.70 -32.75
C ALA A 51 15.25 -8.95 -32.57
N GLU A 52 14.88 -10.14 -32.09
CA GLU A 52 13.49 -10.49 -31.79
C GLU A 52 12.95 -9.71 -30.59
N GLU A 53 13.73 -9.53 -29.52
CA GLU A 53 13.36 -8.67 -28.39
C GLU A 53 13.06 -7.25 -28.87
N ARG A 54 13.93 -6.67 -29.70
CA ARG A 54 13.72 -5.34 -30.26
C ARG A 54 12.46 -5.29 -31.12
N ARG A 55 12.19 -6.29 -31.96
CA ARG A 55 10.99 -6.34 -32.81
C ARG A 55 9.73 -6.33 -31.96
N VAL A 56 9.64 -7.23 -30.99
CA VAL A 56 8.50 -7.39 -30.07
C VAL A 56 8.31 -6.14 -29.21
N PHE A 57 9.39 -5.55 -28.70
CA PHE A 57 9.33 -4.30 -27.95
C PHE A 57 8.70 -3.17 -28.77
N GLN A 58 9.10 -3.00 -30.03
CA GLN A 58 8.55 -1.95 -30.89
C GLN A 58 7.05 -2.13 -31.15
N GLU A 59 6.61 -3.38 -31.30
CA GLU A 59 5.22 -3.76 -31.47
C GLU A 59 4.38 -3.44 -30.21
N ILE A 60 4.81 -3.92 -29.04
CA ILE A 60 4.05 -3.75 -27.78
C ILE A 60 4.05 -2.28 -27.34
N ARG A 61 5.16 -1.55 -27.53
CA ARG A 61 5.31 -0.17 -27.04
C ARG A 61 4.23 0.78 -27.58
N VAL A 62 3.82 0.59 -28.83
CA VAL A 62 2.79 1.41 -29.50
C VAL A 62 1.36 0.92 -29.24
N GLY A 63 1.20 -0.24 -28.60
CA GLY A 63 -0.08 -0.82 -28.24
C GLY A 63 -0.89 0.02 -27.25
N SER A 64 -2.20 -0.20 -27.23
CA SER A 64 -3.15 0.51 -26.37
C SER A 64 -2.86 0.29 -24.88
N GLU A 65 -2.54 -0.94 -24.46
CA GLU A 65 -2.18 -1.25 -23.08
C GLU A 65 -0.94 -0.47 -22.62
N ALA A 66 0.12 -0.46 -23.43
CA ALA A 66 1.34 0.28 -23.12
C ALA A 66 1.09 1.79 -23.03
N ARG A 67 0.22 2.33 -23.90
CA ARG A 67 -0.23 3.73 -23.83
C ARG A 67 -1.01 4.01 -22.56
N ALA A 68 -1.93 3.13 -22.18
CA ALA A 68 -2.75 3.28 -20.97
C ALA A 68 -1.90 3.21 -19.69
N LEU A 69 -0.96 2.28 -19.61
CA LEU A 69 -0.04 2.17 -18.47
C LEU A 69 0.86 3.41 -18.33
N ARG A 70 1.35 3.97 -19.44
CA ARG A 70 2.08 5.25 -19.41
C ARG A 70 1.19 6.40 -18.97
N HIS A 71 -0.08 6.44 -19.40
CA HIS A 71 -1.03 7.45 -18.94
C HIS A 71 -1.23 7.38 -17.43
N ILE A 72 -1.49 6.18 -16.89
CA ILE A 72 -1.61 5.97 -15.43
C ILE A 72 -0.33 6.41 -14.72
N PHE A 73 0.85 6.04 -15.23
CA PHE A 73 2.12 6.45 -14.66
C PHE A 73 2.26 7.98 -14.55
N PHE A 74 1.85 8.72 -15.58
CA PHE A 74 1.86 10.19 -15.52
C PHE A 74 0.75 10.73 -14.60
N ALA A 75 -0.45 10.14 -14.63
CA ALA A 75 -1.56 10.54 -13.78
C ALA A 75 -1.23 10.37 -12.29
N GLU A 76 -0.61 9.26 -11.88
CA GLU A 76 -0.17 9.02 -10.50
C GLU A 76 0.88 10.03 -10.03
N ARG A 77 1.76 10.48 -10.94
CA ARG A 77 2.77 11.50 -10.63
C ARG A 77 2.20 12.92 -10.51
N GLU A 78 1.13 13.20 -11.24
CA GLU A 78 0.44 14.49 -11.16
C GLU A 78 -0.64 14.52 -10.06
N ALA A 79 -1.17 13.38 -9.63
CA ALA A 79 -2.20 13.29 -8.60
C ALA A 79 -1.91 14.06 -7.29
N PRO A 80 -0.68 14.06 -6.72
CA PRO A 80 -0.40 14.85 -5.51
C PRO A 80 -0.24 16.35 -5.77
N ARG A 81 -0.22 16.81 -7.03
CA ARG A 81 -0.04 18.22 -7.40
C ARG A 81 -1.39 18.87 -7.64
N VAL A 82 -1.89 19.56 -6.62
CA VAL A 82 -3.12 20.34 -6.72
C VAL A 82 -2.78 21.74 -7.26
N ALA A 83 -3.31 22.08 -8.44
CA ALA A 83 -3.09 23.37 -9.06
C ALA A 83 -3.57 24.52 -8.14
N GLY A 84 -2.69 25.48 -7.87
CA GLY A 84 -2.98 26.62 -6.99
C GLY A 84 -2.81 26.35 -5.50
N LEU A 85 -2.39 25.16 -5.08
CA LEU A 85 -2.06 24.86 -3.68
C LEU A 85 -0.55 24.95 -3.46
N GLU A 86 -0.09 26.08 -2.91
CA GLU A 86 1.32 26.32 -2.52
C GLU A 86 1.47 26.32 -1.00
N ALA A 87 0.93 25.30 -0.33
CA ALA A 87 1.03 25.15 1.12
C ALA A 87 2.16 24.18 1.50
N LYS A 88 2.92 24.52 2.54
CA LYS A 88 3.82 23.57 3.19
C LYS A 88 2.99 22.80 4.24
N PRO A 89 2.88 21.47 4.16
CA PRO A 89 2.15 20.70 5.15
C PRO A 89 2.88 20.73 6.50
N ASP A 90 2.12 20.83 7.58
CA ASP A 90 2.63 20.60 8.93
C ASP A 90 2.95 19.12 9.14
N ALA A 91 3.87 18.85 10.07
CA ALA A 91 4.24 17.49 10.41
C ALA A 91 3.15 16.85 11.28
N VAL A 92 2.59 15.74 10.82
CA VAL A 92 1.68 14.89 11.61
C VAL A 92 2.50 13.76 12.20
N THR A 93 2.61 13.72 13.53
CA THR A 93 3.36 12.70 14.27
C THR A 93 2.46 11.84 15.15
N SER A 94 1.28 12.33 15.48
CA SER A 94 0.24 11.65 16.24
C SER A 94 -1.13 11.81 15.57
N ALA A 95 -1.97 10.79 15.65
CA ALA A 95 -3.32 10.84 15.11
C ALA A 95 -4.34 10.09 15.98
N GLY A 96 -5.52 10.67 16.17
CA GLY A 96 -6.68 10.05 16.76
C GLY A 96 -7.56 9.42 15.68
N VAL A 97 -7.94 8.15 15.83
CA VAL A 97 -8.88 7.48 14.90
C VAL A 97 -10.12 7.09 15.69
N ILE A 98 -11.27 7.69 15.35
CA ILE A 98 -12.52 7.48 16.08
C ILE A 98 -13.37 6.42 15.37
N GLY A 99 -13.56 5.28 16.02
CA GLY A 99 -14.26 4.12 15.50
C GLY A 99 -13.29 2.97 15.21
N ALA A 100 -13.47 1.83 15.86
CA ALA A 100 -12.60 0.65 15.74
C ALA A 100 -13.16 -0.42 14.77
N GLY A 101 -14.05 0.00 13.87
CA GLY A 101 -14.59 -0.82 12.79
C GLY A 101 -13.55 -1.14 11.70
N THR A 102 -14.01 -1.70 10.58
CA THR A 102 -13.11 -2.11 9.47
C THR A 102 -12.29 -0.95 8.92
N MET A 103 -12.91 0.22 8.71
CA MET A 103 -12.21 1.39 8.17
C MET A 103 -11.22 1.98 9.17
N GLY A 104 -11.63 2.19 10.42
CA GLY A 104 -10.75 2.75 11.44
C GLY A 104 -9.53 1.89 11.73
N ALA A 105 -9.68 0.56 11.79
CA ALA A 105 -8.53 -0.36 11.89
C ALA A 105 -7.60 -0.25 10.68
N GLY A 106 -8.14 -0.14 9.46
CA GLY A 106 -7.34 0.04 8.24
C GLY A 106 -6.58 1.37 8.21
N ILE A 107 -7.24 2.47 8.62
CA ILE A 107 -6.65 3.80 8.73
C ILE A 107 -5.54 3.81 9.79
N ALA A 108 -5.81 3.28 10.98
CA ALA A 108 -4.82 3.16 12.06
C ALA A 108 -3.57 2.41 11.57
N TYR A 109 -3.76 1.24 10.93
CA TYR A 109 -2.65 0.48 10.35
C TYR A 109 -1.88 1.28 9.27
N ALA A 110 -2.56 2.02 8.38
CA ALA A 110 -1.90 2.84 7.37
C ALA A 110 -1.06 3.97 7.98
N LEU A 111 -1.54 4.60 9.05
CA LEU A 111 -0.83 5.66 9.78
C LEU A 111 0.41 5.12 10.51
N LEU A 112 0.29 3.97 11.19
CA LEU A 112 1.42 3.29 11.83
C LEU A 112 2.52 2.98 10.81
N ARG A 113 2.15 2.53 9.61
CA ARG A 113 3.08 2.30 8.49
C ARG A 113 3.78 3.55 8.00
N ALA A 114 3.13 4.71 8.12
CA ALA A 114 3.71 6.00 7.81
C ALA A 114 4.57 6.57 8.96
N GLY A 115 4.65 5.89 10.11
CA GLY A 115 5.41 6.34 11.28
C GLY A 115 4.64 7.29 12.19
N VAL A 116 3.31 7.37 12.07
CA VAL A 116 2.43 8.20 12.91
C VAL A 116 1.92 7.37 14.08
N ALA A 117 2.06 7.87 15.31
CA ALA A 117 1.48 7.23 16.49
C ALA A 117 -0.05 7.37 16.50
N VAL A 118 -0.78 6.31 16.83
CA VAL A 118 -2.24 6.28 16.70
C VAL A 118 -2.92 6.03 18.03
N THR A 119 -3.86 6.91 18.40
CA THR A 119 -4.85 6.64 19.43
C THR A 119 -6.14 6.14 18.78
N LEU A 120 -6.46 4.86 18.92
CA LEU A 120 -7.68 4.26 18.36
C LEU A 120 -8.80 4.29 19.41
N VAL A 121 -9.82 5.09 19.18
CA VAL A 121 -10.94 5.27 20.12
C VAL A 121 -12.17 4.51 19.68
N GLU A 122 -12.76 3.76 20.60
CA GLU A 122 -14.07 3.14 20.41
C GLU A 122 -14.79 3.02 21.75
N ARG A 123 -16.09 3.36 21.78
CA ARG A 123 -16.87 3.42 23.03
C ARG A 123 -17.14 2.04 23.61
N ASP A 124 -17.40 1.07 22.74
CA ASP A 124 -17.64 -0.30 23.15
C ASP A 124 -16.31 -1.07 23.29
N VAL A 125 -16.03 -1.55 24.50
CA VAL A 125 -14.78 -2.27 24.81
C VAL A 125 -14.61 -3.52 23.95
N SER A 126 -15.70 -4.21 23.59
CA SER A 126 -15.63 -5.42 22.77
C SER A 126 -15.30 -5.09 21.32
N ALA A 127 -15.90 -4.02 20.77
CA ALA A 127 -15.61 -3.49 19.46
C ALA A 127 -14.18 -2.93 19.37
N LEU A 128 -13.70 -2.23 20.41
CA LEU A 128 -12.32 -1.76 20.51
C LEU A 128 -11.34 -2.92 20.42
N LYS A 129 -11.53 -3.97 21.23
CA LYS A 129 -10.70 -5.18 21.18
C LYS A 129 -10.71 -5.84 19.81
N ALA A 130 -11.88 -5.91 19.17
CA ALA A 130 -12.00 -6.45 17.82
C ALA A 130 -11.25 -5.60 16.79
N GLY A 131 -11.27 -4.26 16.91
CA GLY A 131 -10.50 -3.36 16.06
C GLY A 131 -8.99 -3.52 16.24
N VAL A 132 -8.52 -3.56 17.49
CA VAL A 132 -7.10 -3.83 17.80
C VAL A 132 -6.65 -5.17 17.21
N ALA A 133 -7.47 -6.23 17.34
CA ALA A 133 -7.17 -7.52 16.74
C ALA A 133 -7.10 -7.47 15.20
N ARG A 134 -7.90 -6.63 14.54
CA ARG A 134 -7.81 -6.41 13.09
C ARG A 134 -6.50 -5.71 12.71
N VAL A 135 -6.09 -4.68 13.46
CA VAL A 135 -4.81 -4.02 13.25
C VAL A 135 -3.66 -5.02 13.40
N GLU A 136 -3.66 -5.82 14.47
CA GLU A 136 -2.65 -6.87 14.67
C GLU A 136 -2.64 -7.89 13.52
N GLY A 137 -3.81 -8.30 13.01
CA GLY A 137 -3.90 -9.18 11.86
C GLY A 137 -3.24 -8.61 10.59
N LEU A 138 -3.36 -7.29 10.35
CA LEU A 138 -2.72 -6.61 9.23
C LEU A 138 -1.20 -6.55 9.40
N ILE A 139 -0.72 -6.25 10.61
CA ILE A 139 0.71 -6.26 10.95
C ILE A 139 1.29 -7.68 10.78
N GLY A 140 0.61 -8.69 11.32
CA GLY A 140 1.00 -10.09 11.19
C GLY A 140 1.04 -10.58 9.74
N ALA A 141 0.14 -10.09 8.88
CA ALA A 141 0.16 -10.41 7.46
C ALA A 141 1.39 -9.82 6.74
N ASP A 142 1.80 -8.59 7.09
CA ASP A 142 3.05 -8.00 6.57
C ASP A 142 4.27 -8.80 7.03
N LEU A 143 4.34 -9.14 8.31
CA LEU A 143 5.42 -9.92 8.89
C LEU A 143 5.55 -11.31 8.23
N THR A 144 4.44 -12.04 8.14
CA THR A 144 4.41 -13.38 7.52
C THR A 144 4.81 -13.34 6.06
N SER A 145 4.48 -12.26 5.36
CA SER A 145 4.87 -12.06 3.96
C SER A 145 6.30 -11.55 3.75
N GLY A 146 7.03 -11.27 4.83
CA GLY A 146 8.39 -10.73 4.80
C GLY A 146 8.47 -9.25 4.38
N ARG A 147 7.36 -8.51 4.38
CA ARG A 147 7.33 -7.07 4.05
C ARG A 147 7.95 -6.22 5.16
N ILE A 148 7.97 -6.72 6.39
CA ILE A 148 8.56 -6.08 7.57
C ILE A 148 9.32 -7.11 8.41
N ALA A 149 10.24 -6.62 9.24
CA ALA A 149 10.90 -7.41 10.29
C ALA A 149 10.15 -7.29 11.63
N GLU A 150 10.43 -8.19 12.58
CA GLU A 150 9.79 -8.19 13.89
C GLU A 150 9.94 -6.85 14.63
N VAL A 151 11.14 -6.27 14.60
CA VAL A 151 11.41 -4.96 15.23
C VAL A 151 10.49 -3.84 14.71
N GLN A 152 10.14 -3.89 13.43
CA GLN A 152 9.23 -2.90 12.84
C GLN A 152 7.78 -3.16 13.26
N ALA A 153 7.38 -4.43 13.35
CA ALA A 153 6.07 -4.82 13.84
C ALA A 153 5.89 -4.42 15.32
N GLU A 154 6.87 -4.68 16.17
CA GLU A 154 6.90 -4.24 17.57
C GLU A 154 6.81 -2.72 17.70
N SER A 155 7.55 -1.98 16.86
CA SER A 155 7.47 -0.51 16.83
C SER A 155 6.06 -0.01 16.50
N TRP A 156 5.37 -0.63 15.53
CA TRP A 156 3.99 -0.25 15.19
C TRP A 156 3.00 -0.61 16.29
N ARG A 157 3.16 -1.78 16.94
CA ARG A 157 2.34 -2.17 18.08
C ARG A 157 2.50 -1.20 19.25
N ALA A 158 3.73 -0.79 19.53
CA ALA A 158 4.03 0.17 20.59
C ALA A 158 3.48 1.58 20.29
N ALA A 159 3.31 1.92 19.01
CA ALA A 159 2.75 3.20 18.57
C ALA A 159 1.22 3.22 18.50
N LEU A 160 0.53 2.10 18.80
CA LEU A 160 -0.93 2.02 18.86
C LEU A 160 -1.43 2.08 20.31
N THR A 161 -2.24 3.08 20.63
CA THR A 161 -2.88 3.25 21.93
C THR A 161 -4.40 3.07 21.81
N PRO A 162 -4.97 1.94 22.26
CA PRO A 162 -6.42 1.77 22.31
C PRO A 162 -7.02 2.58 23.46
N SER A 163 -8.13 3.29 23.23
CA SER A 163 -8.86 3.99 24.27
C SER A 163 -10.38 3.90 24.07
N THR A 164 -11.12 4.09 25.16
CA THR A 164 -12.58 4.28 25.15
C THR A 164 -12.98 5.74 25.38
N ASP A 165 -12.02 6.62 25.66
CA ASP A 165 -12.24 8.04 25.90
C ASP A 165 -11.91 8.85 24.65
N LEU A 166 -12.86 9.70 24.25
CA LEU A 166 -12.70 10.59 23.10
C LEU A 166 -11.62 11.66 23.36
N ALA A 167 -11.44 12.07 24.62
CA ALA A 167 -10.47 13.09 24.99
C ALA A 167 -9.02 12.66 24.69
N ASP A 168 -8.72 11.35 24.75
CA ASP A 168 -7.38 10.82 24.46
C ASP A 168 -6.98 10.98 22.99
N ALA A 169 -7.95 11.02 22.07
CA ALA A 169 -7.70 11.26 20.65
C ALA A 169 -7.65 12.76 20.30
N ALA A 170 -8.36 13.60 21.05
CA ALA A 170 -8.47 15.02 20.76
C ALA A 170 -7.16 15.79 20.92
N ALA A 171 -6.19 15.27 21.69
CA ALA A 171 -4.88 15.89 21.91
C ALA A 171 -3.81 15.55 20.85
N THR A 172 -4.21 14.99 19.71
CA THR A 172 -3.29 14.58 18.62
C THR A 172 -3.19 15.64 17.52
N ASP A 173 -2.22 15.50 16.62
CA ASP A 173 -2.02 16.45 15.50
C ASP A 173 -3.17 16.37 14.47
N LEU A 174 -3.80 15.19 14.33
CA LEU A 174 -4.84 14.90 13.35
C LEU A 174 -5.89 13.93 13.93
N VAL A 175 -7.18 14.26 13.83
CA VAL A 175 -8.28 13.36 14.20
C VAL A 175 -9.05 12.93 12.95
N ILE A 176 -9.21 11.61 12.77
CA ILE A 176 -9.96 11.02 11.66
C ILE A 176 -11.18 10.28 12.23
N GLU A 177 -12.38 10.68 11.81
CA GLU A 177 -13.59 9.95 12.15
C GLU A 177 -13.82 8.78 11.18
N ALA A 178 -14.13 7.62 11.75
CA ALA A 178 -14.44 6.38 11.04
C ALA A 178 -15.63 5.65 11.71
N VAL A 179 -16.60 6.44 12.18
CA VAL A 179 -17.84 5.96 12.82
C VAL A 179 -18.91 5.61 11.79
N PHE A 180 -20.08 5.16 12.25
CA PHE A 180 -21.22 4.84 11.38
C PHE A 180 -21.61 6.03 10.49
N GLU A 181 -22.08 5.71 9.28
CA GLU A 181 -22.54 6.68 8.30
C GLU A 181 -23.93 7.21 8.66
N ASP A 182 -23.98 8.02 9.71
CA ASP A 182 -25.15 8.75 10.16
C ASP A 182 -24.79 10.22 10.42
N MET A 183 -25.57 11.13 9.85
CA MET A 183 -25.28 12.57 9.93
C MET A 183 -25.41 13.12 11.35
N GLY A 184 -26.35 12.61 12.15
CA GLY A 184 -26.53 13.05 13.53
C GLY A 184 -25.34 12.64 14.38
N VAL A 185 -24.95 11.37 14.27
CA VAL A 185 -23.78 10.82 14.99
C VAL A 185 -22.50 11.58 14.62
N LYS A 186 -22.26 11.82 13.33
CA LYS A 186 -21.05 12.55 12.89
C LYS A 186 -21.04 14.01 13.35
N SER A 187 -22.18 14.69 13.26
CA SER A 187 -22.28 16.09 13.67
C SER A 187 -22.08 16.27 15.17
N GLU A 188 -22.66 15.38 15.99
CA GLU A 188 -22.47 15.37 17.44
C GLU A 188 -21.00 15.10 17.81
N LEU A 189 -20.40 14.09 17.17
CA LEU A 189 -18.99 13.74 17.38
C LEU A 189 -18.06 14.90 17.03
N LEU A 190 -18.22 15.50 15.85
CA LEU A 190 -17.37 16.63 15.42
C LEU A 190 -17.58 17.86 16.30
N ALA A 191 -18.81 18.12 16.77
CA ALA A 191 -19.06 19.20 17.72
C ALA A 191 -18.40 18.94 19.08
N GLU A 192 -18.33 17.69 19.52
CA GLU A 192 -17.62 17.30 20.74
C GLU A 192 -16.10 17.41 20.58
N LEU A 193 -15.55 16.91 19.47
CA LEU A 193 -14.14 17.06 19.12
C LEU A 193 -13.74 18.53 19.03
N GLY A 194 -14.56 19.38 18.41
CA GLY A 194 -14.31 20.83 18.34
C GLY A 194 -14.28 21.54 19.68
N ARG A 195 -14.77 20.92 20.77
CA ARG A 195 -14.62 21.43 22.14
C ARG A 195 -13.38 20.89 22.85
N LEU A 196 -12.96 19.66 22.53
CA LEU A 196 -11.88 18.95 23.21
C LEU A 196 -10.52 19.22 22.58
N ALA A 197 -10.48 19.32 21.25
CA ALA A 197 -9.24 19.42 20.48
C ALA A 197 -8.65 20.83 20.54
N PRO A 198 -7.32 20.96 20.65
CA PRO A 198 -6.64 22.22 20.44
C PRO A 198 -6.95 22.83 19.06
N PRO A 199 -6.93 24.17 18.91
CA PRO A 199 -7.21 24.83 17.63
C PRO A 199 -6.30 24.43 16.47
N GLU A 200 -5.10 23.93 16.76
CA GLU A 200 -4.11 23.45 15.81
C GLU A 200 -4.32 22.01 15.32
N THR A 201 -5.15 21.22 16.02
CA THR A 201 -5.48 19.85 15.60
C THR A 201 -6.36 19.88 14.36
N LEU A 202 -5.99 19.06 13.37
CA LEU A 202 -6.75 18.87 12.13
C LEU A 202 -7.91 17.89 12.29
#